data_AF-D7RDA0-F1
#
_entry.id   AF-D7RDA0-F1
#
_cell.length_a   1.000
_cell.length_b   1.000
_cell.length_c   1.000
_cell.angle_alpha   90.00
_cell.angle_beta   90.00
_cell.angle_gamma   90.00
#
_symmetry.space_group_name_H-M   'P 1'
#
loop_
_entity.id
_entity.type
_entity.pdbx_description
1 polymer ?
#
loop_
_entity_poly.entity_id
_entity_poly.type
_entity_poly.pdbx_seq_one_letter_code
_entity_poly.pdbx_strand_id
1 'polypeptide(L)'
;PKSAPPKKHREKRFAIPLVYLGATVSPTVWAWLVGLASAAAVATAGIIRASSDSHSCANNRGWCRSSCFSHEYIDYYNSAVCGRYRCCRPNN
;
A
#
# COMPACT_ATOMS: atom_id res chain seq x y z
N PRO A 1 24.77 36.60 -22.63
CA PRO A 1 23.67 36.25 -21.71
C PRO A 1 23.72 34.76 -21.33
N LYS A 2 24.24 34.44 -20.13
CA LYS A 2 24.25 33.07 -19.61
C LYS A 2 22.92 32.82 -18.89
N SER A 3 22.04 32.03 -19.51
CA SER A 3 20.77 31.62 -18.93
C SER A 3 21.01 30.83 -17.64
N ALA A 4 20.40 31.27 -16.54
CA ALA A 4 20.47 30.56 -15.27
C ALA A 4 19.90 29.13 -15.43
N PRO A 5 20.50 28.12 -14.78
CA PRO A 5 19.98 26.76 -14.85
C PRO A 5 18.57 26.72 -14.24
N PRO A 6 17.64 25.94 -14.82
CA PRO A 6 16.29 25.83 -14.30
C PRO A 6 16.36 25.35 -12.85
N LYS A 7 15.65 26.06 -11.96
CA LYS A 7 15.51 25.68 -10.55
C LYS A 7 14.93 24.27 -10.52
N LYS A 8 15.76 23.27 -10.18
CA LYS A 8 15.33 21.89 -9.94
C LYS A 8 14.24 21.95 -8.88
N HIS A 9 12.98 21.82 -9.29
CA HIS A 9 11.87 21.59 -8.36
C HIS A 9 12.25 20.35 -7.57
N ARG A 10 12.60 20.52 -6.30
CA ARG A 10 12.84 19.41 -5.38
C ARG A 10 11.48 18.78 -5.16
N GLU A 11 11.10 17.84 -6.01
CA GLU A 11 9.96 16.97 -5.76
C GLU A 11 10.14 16.43 -4.36
N LYS A 12 9.20 16.77 -3.47
CA LYS A 12 9.15 16.17 -2.14
C LYS A 12 8.90 14.69 -2.40
N ARG A 13 9.96 13.88 -2.38
CA ARG A 13 9.86 12.42 -2.42
C ARG A 13 9.08 12.01 -1.19
N PHE A 14 7.79 11.75 -1.36
CA PHE A 14 6.99 11.11 -0.34
C PHE A 14 7.59 9.72 -0.10
N ALA A 15 8.07 9.48 1.11
CA ALA A 15 8.60 8.17 1.47
C ALA A 15 7.43 7.21 1.64
N ILE A 16 7.38 6.17 0.81
CA ILE A 16 6.36 5.13 0.91
C ILE A 16 6.59 4.34 2.22
N PRO A 17 5.59 4.24 3.10
CA PRO A 17 5.72 3.46 4.34
C PRO A 17 6.04 1.99 4.09
N LEU A 18 6.83 1.38 4.98
CA LEU A 18 7.32 0.00 4.85
C LEU A 18 6.22 -1.05 4.66
N VAL A 19 5.03 -0.83 5.24
CA VAL A 19 3.88 -1.73 5.11
C VAL A 19 3.43 -1.95 3.66
N TYR A 20 3.67 -0.97 2.78
CA TYR A 20 3.27 -1.06 1.38
C TYR A 20 4.36 -1.70 0.50
N LEU A 21 5.63 -1.68 0.91
CA LEU A 21 6.71 -2.16 0.05
C LEU A 21 6.54 -3.66 -0.28
N GLY A 22 6.49 -3.98 -1.57
CA GLY A 22 6.25 -5.35 -2.07
C GLY A 22 4.84 -5.88 -1.79
N ALA A 23 3.94 -5.08 -1.24
CA ALA A 23 2.62 -5.53 -0.84
C ALA A 23 1.63 -5.53 -2.02
N THR A 24 0.63 -6.40 -1.93
CA THR A 24 -0.60 -6.24 -2.71
C THR A 24 -1.56 -5.37 -1.90
N VAL A 25 -2.09 -4.32 -2.52
CA VAL A 25 -2.96 -3.32 -1.85
C VAL A 25 -4.31 -3.21 -2.54
N SER A 26 -5.33 -2.75 -1.82
CA SER A 26 -6.65 -2.45 -2.38
C SER A 26 -6.60 -1.41 -3.51
N PRO A 27 -7.59 -1.41 -4.43
CA PRO A 27 -7.66 -0.41 -5.50
C PRO A 27 -7.61 1.04 -4.99
N THR A 28 -8.28 1.32 -3.88
CA THR A 28 -8.35 2.66 -3.27
C THR A 28 -6.99 3.07 -2.69
N VAL A 29 -6.32 2.18 -1.96
CA VAL A 29 -4.98 2.44 -1.41
C VAL A 29 -3.96 2.64 -2.53
N TRP A 30 -4.06 1.85 -3.61
CA TRP A 30 -3.20 2.02 -4.78
C TRP A 30 -3.36 3.41 -5.40
N ALA A 31 -4.60 3.85 -5.64
CA ALA A 31 -4.86 5.17 -6.21
C ALA A 31 -4.33 6.30 -5.31
N TRP A 32 -4.49 6.16 -3.99
CA TRP A 32 -3.94 7.12 -3.02
C TRP A 32 -2.41 7.18 -3.06
N LEU A 33 -1.73 6.03 -3.09
CA LEU A 33 -0.26 5.96 -3.20
C LEU A 33 0.24 6.59 -4.50
N VAL A 34 -0.46 6.36 -5.61
CA VAL A 34 -0.14 6.99 -6.90
C VAL A 34 -0.30 8.50 -6.83
N GLY A 35 -1.35 9.00 -6.18
CA GLY A 35 -1.56 10.44 -5.98
C GLY A 35 -0.48 11.11 -5.11
N LEU A 36 0.10 10.38 -4.16
CA LEU A 36 1.13 10.91 -3.27
C LEU A 36 2.56 10.79 -3.80
N ALA A 37 2.88 9.66 -4.45
CA ALA A 37 4.25 9.29 -4.77
C ALA A 37 4.51 9.11 -6.28
N SER A 38 3.47 9.17 -7.13
CA SER A 38 3.45 8.77 -8.55
C SER A 38 3.38 7.27 -8.80
N ALA A 39 2.85 6.89 -9.97
CA ALA A 39 2.78 5.49 -10.42
C ALA A 39 4.16 4.85 -10.58
N ALA A 40 5.17 5.63 -10.98
CA ALA A 40 6.54 5.15 -11.12
C ALA A 40 7.13 4.73 -9.77
N ALA A 41 6.98 5.56 -8.73
CA ALA A 41 7.46 5.21 -7.39
C ALA A 41 6.76 3.98 -6.82
N VAL A 42 5.43 3.90 -6.99
CA VAL A 42 4.61 2.74 -6.56
C VAL A 42 5.08 1.46 -7.25
N ALA A 43 5.33 1.51 -8.56
CA ALA A 43 5.85 0.36 -9.31
C ALA A 43 7.26 -0.04 -8.84
N THR A 44 8.18 0.92 -8.64
CA THR A 44 9.54 0.61 -8.15
C THR A 44 9.56 0.05 -6.73
N ALA A 45 8.56 0.38 -5.92
CA ALA A 45 8.36 -0.17 -4.59
C ALA A 45 7.73 -1.58 -4.59
N GLY A 46 7.45 -2.15 -5.77
CA GLY A 46 6.86 -3.49 -5.91
C GLY A 46 5.41 -3.57 -5.43
N ILE A 47 4.69 -2.45 -5.37
CA ILE A 47 3.30 -2.42 -4.91
C ILE A 47 2.38 -2.86 -6.05
N ILE A 48 1.59 -3.90 -5.78
CA ILE A 48 0.66 -4.49 -6.74
C ILE A 48 -0.77 -4.10 -6.37
N ARG A 49 -1.57 -3.72 -7.37
CA ARG A 49 -3.00 -3.44 -7.18
C ARG A 49 -3.80 -4.75 -7.18
N ALA A 50 -4.55 -5.01 -6.12
CA ALA A 50 -5.54 -6.08 -6.07
C ALA A 50 -6.76 -5.76 -6.95
N SER A 51 -7.57 -6.78 -7.28
CA SER A 51 -8.84 -6.59 -7.97
C SER A 51 -9.93 -5.98 -7.08
N SER A 52 -9.83 -6.16 -5.76
CA SER A 52 -10.79 -5.65 -4.77
C SER A 52 -10.13 -5.47 -3.40
N ASP A 53 -10.85 -4.91 -2.43
CA ASP A 53 -10.41 -4.84 -1.03
C ASP A 53 -10.26 -6.25 -0.40
N SER A 54 -10.85 -7.29 -1.00
CA SER A 54 -10.64 -8.69 -0.62
C SER A 54 -9.44 -9.28 -1.37
N HIS A 55 -8.30 -9.35 -0.71
CA HIS A 55 -7.06 -9.93 -1.23
C HIS A 55 -6.17 -10.44 -0.09
N SER A 56 -5.10 -11.14 -0.45
CA SER A 56 -4.09 -11.62 0.47
C SER A 56 -3.28 -10.48 1.11
N CYS A 57 -3.00 -10.60 2.40
CA CYS A 57 -2.16 -9.66 3.14
C CYS A 57 -1.07 -10.39 3.95
N ALA A 58 -0.12 -9.65 4.51
CA ALA A 58 0.95 -10.19 5.37
C ALA A 58 1.75 -11.36 4.75
N ASN A 59 2.07 -11.30 3.45
CA ASN A 59 2.74 -12.36 2.67
C ASN A 59 1.93 -13.67 2.60
N ASN A 60 0.64 -13.61 2.25
CA ASN A 60 -0.27 -14.78 2.22
C ASN A 60 -0.48 -15.46 3.58
N ARG A 61 -0.20 -14.75 4.68
CA ARG A 61 -0.47 -15.23 6.04
C ARG A 61 -1.75 -14.65 6.63
N GLY A 62 -2.52 -13.92 5.82
CA GLY A 62 -3.79 -13.34 6.17
C GLY A 62 -4.60 -12.97 4.93
N TRP A 63 -5.86 -12.63 5.16
CA TRP A 63 -6.80 -12.22 4.12
C TRP A 63 -7.53 -10.95 4.52
N CYS A 64 -7.61 -9.97 3.62
CA CYS A 64 -8.35 -8.74 3.82
C CYS A 64 -9.86 -9.01 3.79
N ARG A 65 -10.57 -8.70 4.89
CA ARG A 65 -12.02 -8.90 5.02
C ARG A 65 -12.67 -7.74 5.76
N SER A 66 -13.97 -7.55 5.56
CA SER A 66 -14.74 -6.56 6.31
C SER A 66 -14.79 -6.89 7.81
N SER A 67 -14.84 -8.17 8.16
CA SER A 67 -14.77 -8.69 9.53
C SER A 67 -13.94 -9.97 9.56
N CYS A 68 -13.19 -10.17 10.65
CA CYS A 68 -12.42 -11.38 10.89
C CYS A 68 -13.29 -12.44 11.60
N PHE A 69 -12.97 -13.71 11.41
CA PHE A 69 -13.60 -14.80 12.13
C PHE A 69 -13.13 -14.84 13.60
N SER A 70 -13.83 -15.62 14.43
CA SER A 70 -13.51 -15.78 15.86
C SER A 70 -12.16 -16.42 16.15
N HIS A 71 -11.61 -17.19 15.20
CA HIS A 71 -10.29 -17.82 15.29
C HIS A 71 -9.19 -17.01 14.60
N GLU A 72 -9.47 -15.77 14.21
CA GLU A 72 -8.53 -14.85 13.59
C GLU A 72 -8.34 -13.61 14.49
N TYR A 73 -7.20 -12.93 14.33
CA TYR A 73 -6.97 -11.60 14.88
C TYR A 73 -6.84 -10.57 13.75
N ILE A 74 -7.09 -9.30 14.09
CA ILE A 74 -6.85 -8.17 13.20
C ILE A 74 -5.38 -7.80 13.27
N ASP A 75 -4.65 -8.01 12.17
CA ASP A 75 -3.30 -7.49 12.00
C ASP A 75 -3.40 -6.01 11.61
N TYR A 76 -3.33 -5.13 12.62
CA TYR A 76 -3.45 -3.68 12.44
C TYR A 76 -2.36 -3.11 11.54
N TYR A 77 -1.15 -3.68 11.57
CA TYR A 77 -0.05 -3.24 10.71
C TYR A 77 -0.42 -3.48 9.25
N ASN A 78 -0.74 -4.73 8.88
CA ASN A 78 -1.08 -5.09 7.50
C ASN A 78 -2.49 -4.62 7.08
N SER A 79 -3.35 -4.19 8.01
CA SER A 79 -4.67 -3.63 7.65
C SER A 79 -4.56 -2.37 6.78
N ALA A 80 -3.43 -1.65 6.82
CA ALA A 80 -3.19 -0.50 5.97
C ALA A 80 -3.24 -0.82 4.45
N VAL A 81 -2.96 -2.06 4.04
CA VAL A 81 -3.02 -2.47 2.62
C VAL A 81 -4.44 -2.81 2.17
N CYS A 82 -5.32 -3.17 3.12
CA CYS A 82 -6.65 -3.69 2.86
C CYS A 82 -7.70 -2.60 2.53
N GLY A 83 -7.33 -1.31 2.59
CA GLY A 83 -8.27 -0.22 2.33
C GLY A 83 -9.34 -0.12 3.40
N ARG A 84 -10.61 -0.41 3.06
CA ARG A 84 -11.72 -0.40 4.04
C ARG A 84 -11.79 -1.69 4.86
N TYR A 85 -11.07 -2.72 4.44
CA TYR A 85 -11.04 -4.03 5.09
C TYR A 85 -9.92 -4.11 6.13
N ARG A 86 -9.93 -5.20 6.89
CA ARG A 86 -8.94 -5.54 7.92
C ARG A 86 -8.15 -6.76 7.46
N CYS A 87 -6.86 -6.78 7.73
CA CYS A 87 -6.05 -7.97 7.47
C CYS A 87 -6.30 -9.00 8.58
N CYS A 88 -7.07 -10.04 8.27
CA CYS A 88 -7.41 -11.10 9.20
C CYS A 88 -6.36 -12.21 9.13
N ARG A 89 -5.73 -12.53 10.26
CA ARG A 89 -4.70 -13.56 10.34
C ARG A 89 -5.13 -14.66 11.33
N PRO A 90 -4.84 -15.94 11.05
CA PRO A 90 -5.15 -17.01 11.99
C PRO A 90 -4.47 -16.81 13.35
N ASN A 91 -5.20 -17.11 14.43
CA ASN A 91 -4.64 -17.30 15.77
C ASN A 91 -3.89 -18.64 15.79
N ASN A 92 -2.65 -18.66 15.32
CA ASN A 92 -1.75 -19.80 15.52
C ASN A 92 -1.09 -19.73 16.89
#